data_AF-A0A965UTK6-F1
#
_entry.id   AF-A0A965UTK6-F1
#
_cell.length_a   1.000
_cell.length_b   1.000
_cell.length_c   1.000
_cell.angle_alpha   90.00
_cell.angle_beta   90.00
_cell.angle_gamma   90.00
#
_symmetry.space_group_name_H-M   'P 1'
#
loop_
_entity.id
_entity.type
_entity.pdbx_description
1 polymer ?
#
loop_
_entity_poly.entity_id
_entity_poly.type
_entity_poly.pdbx_seq_one_letter_code
_entity_poly.pdbx_strand_id
1 'polypeptide(L)' 'MRKLKAALAFIRDQEWVDEPKWQEEDEKALTAFLGTATGKRLSLILLNLTLRQNASAIMKKPEGLAEACGYAKGFRG' A
#
# COMPACT_ATOMS: atom_id res chain seq x y z
N MET A 1 -15.09 21.34 21.59
CA MET A 1 -14.54 20.68 22.80
C MET A 1 -14.43 19.15 22.68
N ARG A 2 -15.49 18.40 22.36
CA ARG A 2 -15.45 16.91 22.31
C ARG A 2 -14.49 16.34 21.26
N LYS A 3 -14.49 16.91 20.04
CA LYS A 3 -13.58 16.49 18.94
C LYS A 3 -12.11 16.76 19.26
N LEU A 4 -11.82 17.87 19.94
CA LEU A 4 -10.46 18.24 20.35
C LEU A 4 -9.90 17.26 21.39
N LYS A 5 -10.72 16.87 22.38
CA LYS A 5 -10.34 15.87 23.39
C LYS A 5 -10.09 14.49 22.77
N ALA A 6 -10.90 14.09 21.78
CA ALA A 6 -10.71 12.84 21.06
C ALA A 6 -9.42 12.85 20.22
N ALA A 7 -9.12 13.95 19.54
CA ALA A 7 -7.86 14.11 18.80
C ALA A 7 -6.64 14.07 19.73
N LEU A 8 -6.71 14.69 20.90
CA LEU A 8 -5.64 14.65 21.89
C LEU A 8 -5.43 13.25 22.47
N ALA A 9 -6.51 12.51 22.76
CA ALA A 9 -6.41 11.12 23.20
C ALA A 9 -5.79 10.23 22.11
N PHE A 10 -6.22 10.40 20.86
CA PHE A 10 -5.66 9.68 19.71
C PHE A 10 -4.15 9.96 19.55
N ILE A 11 -3.73 11.22 19.51
CA ILE A 11 -2.31 11.57 19.34
C ILE A 11 -1.44 11.06 20.49
N ARG A 12 -1.98 11.03 21.72
CA ARG A 12 -1.25 10.57 22.90
C ARG A 12 -1.01 9.06 22.91
N ASP A 13 -1.97 8.29 22.42
CA ASP A 13 -1.94 6.83 22.48
C ASP A 13 -1.48 6.22 21.12
N GLN A 14 -1.30 7.05 20.08
CA GLN A 14 -0.72 6.65 18.80
C GLN A 14 0.80 6.53 18.96
N GLU A 15 1.31 5.31 19.06
CA GLU A 15 2.74 5.04 18.91
C GLU A 15 3.15 5.36 17.47
N TRP A 16 3.82 6.49 17.28
CA TRP A 16 4.47 6.81 16.03
C TRP A 16 5.66 5.87 15.87
N VAL A 17 5.48 4.83 15.06
CA VAL A 17 6.61 4.01 14.61
C VAL A 17 7.39 4.85 13.62
N ASP A 18 8.64 5.15 13.96
CA ASP A 18 9.54 5.82 13.03
C ASP A 18 9.64 4.98 11.75
N GLU A 19 9.31 5.60 10.61
CA GLU A 19 9.43 4.94 9.32
C GLU A 19 10.91 4.69 9.04
N PRO A 20 11.35 3.41 8.93
CA PRO A 20 12.73 3.12 8.62
C PRO A 20 13.06 3.67 7.23
N LYS A 21 14.19 4.37 7.14
CA LYS A 21 14.66 4.87 5.84
C LYS A 21 15.04 3.68 4.95
N TRP A 22 14.42 3.59 3.79
CA TRP A 22 14.79 2.63 2.75
C TRP A 22 16.24 2.85 2.30
N GLN A 23 17.09 1.84 2.49
CA GLN A 23 18.49 1.86 2.08
C GLN A 23 18.71 1.10 0.76
N GLU A 24 19.89 1.28 0.16
CA GLU A 24 20.28 0.53 -1.04
C GLU A 24 20.39 -0.98 -0.76
N GLU A 25 20.76 -1.36 0.46
CA GLU A 25 20.82 -2.75 0.91
C GLU A 25 19.44 -3.41 0.93
N ASP A 26 18.40 -2.66 1.30
CA ASP A 26 17.02 -3.16 1.31
C ASP A 26 16.54 -3.47 -0.10
N GLU A 27 16.89 -2.61 -1.08
CA GLU A 27 16.61 -2.85 -2.49
C GLU A 27 17.27 -4.13 -3.00
N LYS A 28 18.57 -4.30 -2.70
CA LYS A 28 19.34 -5.50 -3.10
C LYS A 28 18.77 -6.76 -2.46
N ALA A 29 18.47 -6.72 -1.16
CA ALA A 29 17.91 -7.85 -0.42
C ALA A 29 16.52 -8.23 -0.94
N LEU A 30 15.64 -7.25 -1.16
CA LEU A 30 14.31 -7.49 -1.72
C LEU A 30 14.40 -8.08 -3.12
N THR A 31 15.25 -7.53 -3.98
CA THR A 31 15.45 -8.03 -5.35
C THR A 31 15.94 -9.48 -5.35
N ALA A 32 16.92 -9.80 -4.50
CA ALA A 32 17.41 -11.17 -4.34
C ALA A 32 16.31 -12.12 -3.85
N PHE A 33 15.53 -11.71 -2.84
CA PHE A 33 14.42 -12.50 -2.32
C PHE A 33 13.36 -12.79 -3.40
N LEU A 34 12.95 -11.78 -4.16
CA LEU A 34 11.96 -11.91 -5.23
C LEU A 34 12.43 -12.84 -6.36
N GLY A 35 13.74 -13.05 -6.51
CA GLY A 35 14.34 -14.03 -7.43
C GLY A 35 14.17 -15.50 -7.01
N THR A 36 13.91 -15.77 -5.72
CA THR A 36 13.73 -17.13 -5.19
C THR A 36 12.41 -17.76 -5.63
N ALA A 37 12.26 -19.09 -5.49
CA ALA A 37 10.99 -19.76 -5.81
C ALA A 37 9.82 -19.25 -4.94
N THR A 38 10.08 -19.00 -3.65
CA THR A 38 9.10 -18.44 -2.72
C THR A 38 8.78 -16.98 -3.05
N GLY A 39 9.79 -16.16 -3.36
CA GLY A 39 9.62 -14.77 -3.78
C GLY A 39 8.76 -14.65 -5.04
N LYS A 40 9.03 -15.48 -6.06
CA LYS A 40 8.20 -15.55 -7.28
C LYS A 40 6.75 -15.92 -6.97
N ARG A 41 6.52 -16.88 -6.07
CA ARG A 41 5.15 -17.24 -5.63
C ARG A 41 4.46 -16.06 -4.93
N LEU A 42 5.18 -15.35 -4.05
CA LEU A 42 4.65 -14.15 -3.40
C LEU A 42 4.28 -13.07 -4.43
N SER A 43 5.14 -12.80 -5.40
CA SER A 43 4.87 -11.83 -6.48
C SER A 43 3.58 -12.15 -7.23
N LEU A 44 3.33 -13.41 -7.55
CA LEU A 44 2.09 -13.84 -8.20
C LEU A 44 0.86 -13.69 -7.31
N ILE A 45 0.99 -13.94 -6.00
CA ILE A 45 -0.11 -13.72 -5.05
C ILE A 45 -0.44 -12.23 -4.97
N LEU A 46 0.57 -11.37 -4.80
CA LEU A 46 0.40 -9.92 -4.74
C LEU A 46 -0.23 -9.38 -6.03
N LEU A 47 0.25 -9.82 -7.20
CA LEU A 47 -0.33 -9.44 -8.49
C LEU A 47 -1.83 -9.81 -8.56
N ASN A 48 -2.19 -11.03 -8.17
CA ASN A 48 -3.59 -11.46 -8.18
C ASN A 48 -4.46 -10.68 -7.20
N LEU A 49 -3.92 -10.29 -6.03
CA LEU A 49 -4.63 -9.43 -5.09
C LEU A 49 -4.91 -8.06 -5.70
N THR A 50 -3.92 -7.43 -6.33
CA THR A 50 -4.08 -6.16 -7.03
C THR A 50 -5.12 -6.26 -8.15
N LEU A 51 -5.06 -7.33 -8.97
CA LEU A 51 -6.04 -7.54 -10.04
C LEU A 51 -7.47 -7.69 -9.50
N ARG A 52 -7.65 -8.42 -8.39
CA ARG A 52 -8.97 -8.58 -7.74
C ARG A 52 -9.48 -7.28 -7.14
N GLN A 53 -8.59 -6.50 -6.52
CA GLN A 53 -8.94 -5.18 -6.00
C GLN A 53 -9.39 -4.25 -7.13
N ASN A 54 -8.64 -4.21 -8.22
CA ASN A 54 -8.98 -3.42 -9.40
C ASN A 54 -10.30 -3.87 -10.03
N ALA A 55 -10.50 -5.18 -10.20
CA ALA A 55 -11.77 -5.71 -10.70
C ALA A 55 -12.96 -5.34 -9.80
N SER A 56 -12.80 -5.42 -8.47
CA SER A 56 -13.84 -4.99 -7.53
C SER A 56 -14.09 -3.48 -7.57
N ALA A 57 -13.08 -2.66 -7.85
CA ALA A 57 -13.23 -1.21 -7.98
C ALA A 57 -14.03 -0.85 -9.24
N ILE A 58 -13.70 -1.48 -10.38
CA ILE A 58 -14.43 -1.33 -11.66
C ILE A 58 -15.91 -1.67 -11.50
N MET A 59 -16.22 -2.77 -10.82
CA MET A 59 -17.61 -3.24 -10.70
C MET A 59 -18.48 -2.40 -9.76
N LYS A 60 -17.91 -1.65 -8.81
CA LYS A 60 -18.68 -0.97 -7.76
C LYS A 60 -18.93 0.51 -8.03
N LYS A 61 -17.97 1.24 -8.61
CA LYS A 61 -18.08 2.70 -8.86
C LYS A 61 -17.15 3.14 -10.01
N PRO A 62 -17.66 3.26 -11.25
CA PRO A 62 -16.85 3.70 -12.40
C PRO A 62 -16.21 5.08 -12.18
N GLU A 63 -16.91 5.97 -11.47
CA GLU A 63 -16.52 7.38 -11.29
C GLU A 63 -15.40 7.57 -10.25
N GLY A 64 -15.14 6.58 -9.40
CA GLY A 64 -14.08 6.59 -8.37
C GLY A 64 -12.94 5.62 -8.67
N LEU A 65 -12.88 5.09 -9.90
CA LEU A 65 -11.99 4.00 -10.27
C LEU A 65 -10.50 4.35 -10.08
N ALA A 66 -10.11 5.56 -10.46
CA ALA A 66 -8.73 6.03 -10.36
C ALA A 66 -8.25 6.10 -8.89
N GLU A 67 -9.15 6.43 -7.96
CA GLU A 67 -8.85 6.47 -6.53
C GLU A 67 -8.80 5.04 -5.94
N ALA A 68 -9.77 4.19 -6.29
CA ALA A 68 -9.92 2.85 -5.74
C ALA A 68 -8.87 1.83 -6.24
N CYS A 69 -8.35 2.01 -7.45
CA CYS A 69 -7.24 1.22 -8.00
C CYS A 69 -5.86 1.70 -7.54
N GLY A 70 -5.81 2.73 -6.68
CA GLY A 70 -4.59 3.44 -6.33
C GLY A 70 -4.13 4.25 -7.54
N TYR A 71 -4.29 5.57 -7.47
CA TYR A 71 -3.74 6.49 -8.47
C TYR A 71 -2.29 6.08 -8.73
N ALA A 72 -2.01 5.51 -9.90
CA ALA A 72 -0.64 5.21 -10.29
C ALA A 72 0.05 6.57 -10.42
N LYS A 73 0.80 6.99 -9.38
CA LYS A 73 1.66 8.16 -9.41
C LYS A 73 2.59 8.01 -10.62
N GLY A 74 2.22 8.62 -11.74
CA GLY A 74 2.86 8.40 -13.04
C GLY A 74 1.93 8.54 -14.24
N PHE A 75 0.61 8.38 -14.08
CA PHE A 75 -0.33 8.73 -15.15
C PHE A 75 -0.42 10.25 -15.28
N ARG A 76 0.36 10.81 -16.21
CA ARG A 76 0.21 12.19 -16.69
C ARG A 76 -0.88 12.17 -17.76
N GLY A 77 -2.13 12.34 -17.31
CA GLY A 77 -3.20 12.87 -18.16
C GLY A 77 -3.04 14.38 -18.27
#